data_AF-A0A7V9HPX0-F1
#
_entry.id   AF-A0A7V9HPX0-F1
#
_cell.length_a   1.000
_cell.length_b   1.000
_cell.length_c   1.000
_cell.angle_alpha   90.00
_cell.angle_beta   90.00
_cell.angle_gamma   90.00
#
_symmetry.space_group_name_H-M   'P 1'
#
loop_
_entity.id
_entity.type
_entity.pdbx_description
1 polymer ?
#
loop_
_entity_poly.entity_id
_entity_poly.type
_entity_poly.pdbx_seq_one_letter_code
_entity_poly.pdbx_strand_id
1 'polypeptide(L)'
;RDGTNLGYDLPLTRAVADRIPIPVIASGGAGELAHLAEAIEEGGADAALVASILHYGHHTIAEAKRAMAEAGIPVRQVPSA
;
A
#
# COMPACT_ATOMS: atom_id res chain seq x y z
N ARG A 1 -6.56 9.72 3.08
CA ARG A 1 -7.80 9.52 3.86
C ARG A 1 -7.45 9.04 5.28
N ASP A 2 -6.62 9.82 5.98
CA ASP A 2 -5.93 9.33 7.17
C ASP A 2 -6.88 9.00 8.33
N GLY A 3 -6.53 7.98 9.13
CA GLY A 3 -7.33 7.50 10.25
C GLY A 3 -8.65 6.79 9.90
N THR A 4 -9.05 6.75 8.62
CA THR A 4 -10.35 6.18 8.22
C THR A 4 -10.34 4.65 8.10
N ASN A 5 -9.18 4.05 7.81
CA ASN A 5 -9.05 2.63 7.44
C ASN A 5 -9.91 2.19 6.24
N LEU A 6 -10.39 3.12 5.40
CA LEU A 6 -11.26 2.85 4.24
C LEU A 6 -10.50 2.79 2.89
N GLY A 7 -9.18 2.63 2.94
CA GLY A 7 -8.29 2.64 1.78
C GLY A 7 -7.69 4.01 1.48
N TYR A 8 -6.72 4.01 0.56
CA TYR A 8 -6.07 5.23 0.10
C TYR A 8 -7.01 6.10 -0.73
N ASP A 9 -6.56 7.31 -1.05
CA ASP A 9 -7.24 8.19 -2.00
C ASP A 9 -6.71 7.91 -3.42
N LEU A 10 -7.21 6.85 -4.06
CA LEU A 10 -6.69 6.39 -5.36
C LEU A 10 -6.78 7.46 -6.46
N PRO A 11 -7.88 8.22 -6.61
CA PRO A 11 -7.93 9.29 -7.60
C PRO A 11 -6.88 10.38 -7.36
N LEU A 12 -6.66 10.78 -6.10
CA LEU A 12 -5.62 11.76 -5.76
C LEU A 12 -4.22 11.19 -6.03
N THR A 13 -3.94 9.97 -5.56
CA THR A 13 -2.65 9.32 -5.77
C THR A 13 -2.33 9.22 -7.26
N ARG A 14 -3.30 8.77 -8.07
CA ARG A 14 -3.13 8.65 -9.52
C ARG A 14 -2.90 9.99 -10.20
N ALA A 15 -3.67 11.01 -9.80
CA ALA A 15 -3.52 12.35 -10.34
C ALA A 15 -2.13 12.95 -10.07
N VAL A 16 -1.48 12.59 -8.96
CA VAL A 16 -0.11 13.02 -8.65
C VAL A 16 0.91 12.16 -9.40
N ALA A 17 0.80 10.83 -9.33
CA ALA A 17 1.71 9.89 -9.97
C ALA A 17 1.84 10.10 -11.48
N ASP A 18 0.74 10.38 -12.18
CA ASP A 18 0.76 10.62 -13.63
C ASP A 18 1.44 11.96 -14.03
N ARG A 19 1.66 12.88 -13.08
CA ARG A 19 2.12 14.26 -13.36
C ARG A 19 3.60 14.51 -13.07
N ILE A 20 4.24 13.67 -12.26
CA ILE A 20 5.61 13.92 -11.81
C ILE A 20 6.50 12.73 -12.11
N PRO A 21 7.77 12.97 -12.50
CA PRO A 21 8.70 11.89 -12.84
C PRO A 21 9.41 11.30 -11.62
N ILE A 22 9.06 11.73 -10.40
CA ILE A 22 9.67 11.27 -9.15
C ILE A 22 8.73 10.27 -8.46
N PRO A 23 9.28 9.30 -7.71
CA PRO A 23 8.45 8.29 -7.05
C PRO A 23 7.43 8.87 -6.08
N VAL A 24 6.22 8.30 -6.08
CA VAL A 24 5.09 8.66 -5.21
C VAL A 24 4.84 7.57 -4.19
N ILE A 25 4.67 7.99 -2.92
CA ILE A 25 4.28 7.10 -1.83
C ILE A 25 2.81 7.38 -1.47
N ALA A 26 1.93 6.39 -1.65
CA ALA A 26 0.57 6.45 -1.13
C ALA A 26 0.59 6.34 0.40
N SER A 27 -0.07 7.28 1.10
CA SER A 27 -0.08 7.35 2.56
C SER A 27 -1.44 7.80 3.10
N GLY A 28 -1.83 7.24 4.25
CA GLY A 28 -3.02 7.60 5.00
C GLY A 28 -4.33 6.99 4.47
N GLY A 29 -4.87 6.01 5.22
CA GLY A 29 -6.20 5.41 4.97
C GLY A 29 -6.22 3.90 4.83
N ALA A 30 -5.08 3.22 4.68
CA ALA A 30 -5.02 1.76 4.67
C ALA A 30 -5.64 1.13 5.92
N GLY A 31 -6.28 -0.03 5.74
CA GLY A 31 -7.15 -0.67 6.72
C GLY A 31 -7.21 -2.19 6.55
N GLU A 32 -7.07 -2.65 5.31
CA GLU A 32 -6.91 -4.05 4.92
C GLU A 32 -5.68 -4.20 4.01
N LEU A 33 -5.18 -5.43 3.86
CA LEU A 33 -4.01 -5.70 3.00
C LEU A 33 -4.27 -5.40 1.52
N ALA A 34 -5.51 -5.57 1.04
CA ALA A 34 -5.90 -5.28 -0.34
C ALA A 34 -5.65 -3.81 -0.72
N HIS A 35 -5.84 -2.88 0.22
CA HIS A 35 -5.59 -1.46 -0.02
C HIS A 35 -4.14 -1.17 -0.45
N LEU A 36 -3.16 -1.98 -0.01
CA LEU A 36 -1.77 -1.84 -0.43
C LEU A 36 -1.60 -2.12 -1.92
N ALA A 37 -2.28 -3.14 -2.45
CA ALA A 37 -2.23 -3.46 -3.87
C ALA A 37 -2.95 -2.40 -4.71
N GLU A 38 -4.13 -1.98 -4.28
CA GLU A 38 -4.92 -0.90 -4.92
C GLU A 38 -4.10 0.39 -5.08
N ALA A 39 -3.32 0.78 -4.06
CA ALA A 39 -2.45 1.95 -4.13
C ALA A 39 -1.43 1.89 -5.27
N ILE A 40 -0.91 0.70 -5.59
CA ILE A 40 0.08 0.50 -6.64
C ILE A 40 -0.62 0.35 -8.00
N GLU A 41 -1.58 -0.56 -8.11
CA GLU A 41 -2.20 -0.94 -9.39
C GLU A 41 -3.15 0.12 -9.94
N GLU A 42 -4.04 0.65 -9.08
CA GLU A 42 -5.04 1.63 -9.48
C GLU A 42 -4.51 3.06 -9.23
N GLY A 43 -3.94 3.27 -8.05
CA GLY A 43 -3.40 4.55 -7.61
C GLY A 43 -2.11 4.94 -8.33
N GLY A 44 -1.38 4.01 -8.95
CA GLY A 44 -0.13 4.29 -9.66
C GLY A 44 1.02 4.72 -8.75
N ALA A 45 0.94 4.48 -7.44
CA ALA A 45 2.05 4.76 -6.54
C ALA A 45 3.19 3.76 -6.71
N ASP A 46 4.41 4.21 -6.43
CA ASP A 46 5.61 3.35 -6.41
C ASP A 46 5.76 2.61 -5.08
N ALA A 47 5.17 3.14 -4.01
CA ALA A 47 5.16 2.53 -2.70
C ALA A 47 3.89 2.87 -1.91
N ALA A 48 3.57 2.00 -0.96
CA ALA A 48 2.47 2.20 -0.01
C ALA A 48 3.02 2.26 1.43
N LEU A 49 2.66 3.30 2.16
CA LEU A 49 2.91 3.44 3.60
C LEU A 49 1.68 2.99 4.38
N VAL A 50 1.89 2.15 5.38
CA VAL A 50 0.84 1.75 6.31
C VAL A 50 1.32 1.76 7.77
N ALA A 51 0.42 2.16 8.68
CA ALA A 51 0.72 2.33 10.10
C ALA A 51 -0.24 1.53 11.00
N SER A 52 -1.52 1.91 11.06
CA SER A 52 -2.52 1.35 12.00
C SER A 52 -2.59 -0.18 12.00
N ILE A 53 -2.70 -0.81 10.83
CA ILE A 53 -2.83 -2.28 10.74
C ILE A 53 -1.58 -3.04 11.21
N LEU A 54 -0.42 -2.37 11.24
CA LEU A 54 0.84 -2.94 11.74
C LEU A 54 1.04 -2.62 13.23
N HIS A 55 0.83 -1.37 13.64
CA HIS A 55 1.02 -0.93 15.03
C HIS A 55 0.09 -1.64 16.01
N TYR A 56 -1.13 -1.97 15.58
CA TYR A 56 -2.11 -2.69 16.39
C TYR A 56 -2.06 -4.21 16.20
N GLY A 57 -1.12 -4.72 15.40
CA GLY A 57 -0.92 -6.16 15.21
C GLY A 57 -2.07 -6.87 14.49
N HIS A 58 -2.90 -6.15 13.73
CA HIS A 58 -3.92 -6.77 12.87
C HIS A 58 -3.26 -7.58 11.74
N HIS A 59 -2.14 -7.07 11.22
CA HIS A 59 -1.30 -7.72 10.23
C HIS A 59 0.18 -7.53 10.52
N THR A 60 0.99 -8.41 9.96
CA THR A 60 2.45 -8.36 9.97
C THR A 60 3.00 -7.86 8.63
N ILE A 61 4.26 -7.41 8.63
CA ILE A 61 4.98 -7.08 7.40
C ILE A 61 5.06 -8.28 6.44
N ALA A 62 5.17 -9.51 6.98
CA ALA A 62 5.23 -10.73 6.18
C ALA A 62 3.90 -10.98 5.46
N GLU A 63 2.77 -10.81 6.14
CA GLU A 63 1.44 -10.93 5.54
C GLU A 63 1.18 -9.85 4.49
N ALA A 64 1.54 -8.61 4.78
CA ALA A 64 1.41 -7.51 3.81
C ALA A 64 2.20 -7.78 2.53
N LYS A 65 3.46 -8.21 2.66
CA LYS A 65 4.28 -8.56 1.50
C LYS A 65 3.78 -9.79 0.75
N ARG A 66 3.26 -10.79 1.45
CA ARG A 66 2.66 -11.96 0.81
C ARG A 66 1.43 -11.56 0.00
N ALA A 67 0.53 -10.75 0.56
CA ALA A 67 -0.65 -10.26 -0.16
C ALA A 67 -0.26 -9.44 -1.41
N MET A 68 0.75 -8.57 -1.32
CA MET A 68 1.25 -7.84 -2.48
C MET A 68 1.86 -8.78 -3.53
N ALA A 69 2.62 -9.80 -3.12
CA ALA A 69 3.19 -10.78 -4.04
C ALA A 69 2.11 -11.65 -4.71
N GLU A 70 1.06 -12.04 -3.97
CA GLU A 70 -0.10 -12.78 -4.50
C GLU A 70 -0.91 -11.95 -5.50
N ALA A 71 -0.96 -10.63 -5.32
CA ALA A 71 -1.50 -9.69 -6.32
C ALA A 71 -0.57 -9.49 -7.54
N GLY A 72 0.60 -10.12 -7.58
CA GLY A 72 1.55 -10.00 -8.69
C GLY A 72 2.48 -8.78 -8.61
N ILE A 73 2.45 -8.02 -7.50
CA ILE A 73 3.32 -6.86 -7.28
C ILE A 73 4.70 -7.34 -6.81
N PRO A 74 5.79 -6.98 -7.51
CA PRO A 74 7.15 -7.34 -7.10
C PRO A 74 7.49 -6.69 -5.75
N VAL A 75 7.69 -7.52 -4.74
CA VAL A 75 8.12 -7.08 -3.41
C VAL A 75 9.30 -7.89 -2.92
N ARG A 76 10.17 -7.24 -2.13
CA ARG A 76 11.28 -7.92 -1.45
C ARG A 76 10.72 -8.93 -0.45
N GLN A 77 10.90 -10.22 -0.74
CA GLN A 77 10.47 -11.30 0.11
C GLN A 77 11.12 -11.23 1.50
N VAL A 78 10.36 -11.65 2.51
CA VAL A 78 10.87 -11.87 3.87
C VAL A 78 11.27 -13.34 3.94
N PRO A 79 12.52 -13.69 4.31
CA PRO A 79 12.93 -15.08 4.46
C PRO A 79 12.01 -15.80 5.43
N SER A 80 11.67 -17.05 5.13
CA SER A 80 11.11 -17.97 6.11
C SER A 80 12.13 -18.12 7.24
N ALA A 81 11.70 -17.90 8.48
CA ALA A 81 12.50 -18.24 9.66
C ALA A 81 12.61 -19.76 9.81
#